data_AF-A0A2N5YWW8-F1
#
_entry.id   AF-A0A2N5YWW8-F1
#
_cell.length_a   1.000
_cell.length_b   1.000
_cell.length_c   1.000
_cell.angle_alpha   90.00
_cell.angle_beta   90.00
_cell.angle_gamma   90.00
#
_symmetry.space_group_name_H-M   'P 1'
#
loop_
_entity.id
_entity.type
_entity.pdbx_description
1 polymer ?
#
loop_
_entity_poly.entity_id
_entity_poly.type
_entity_poly.pdbx_seq_one_letter_code
_entity_poly.pdbx_strand_id
1 'polypeptide(L)'
;MAKSKILSKEEMYQDNIIGVKYVNGTRKYESCGGLAGVQDYITKEIKRIQYLKICWNCGSPYESNRYNSFACSNKCKQNLIHKYNKGLKPPVRMELQTKAKKIEKLKDKFGYL
;
A
#
# COMPACT_ATOMS: atom_id res chain seq x y z
N MET A 1 -22.26 -21.62 -13.79
CA MET A 1 -21.42 -21.09 -12.68
C MET A 1 -20.18 -20.47 -13.28
N ALA A 2 -20.01 -19.15 -13.20
CA ALA A 2 -18.85 -18.48 -13.80
C ALA A 2 -17.55 -19.04 -13.19
N LYS A 3 -16.65 -19.58 -14.03
CA LYS A 3 -15.29 -19.94 -13.63
C LYS A 3 -14.61 -18.66 -13.13
N SER A 4 -14.65 -18.45 -11.83
CA SER A 4 -14.07 -17.27 -11.19
C SER A 4 -12.56 -17.38 -11.31
N LYS A 5 -12.01 -16.58 -12.24
CA LYS A 5 -10.59 -16.43 -12.51
C LYS A 5 -9.87 -16.11 -11.19
N ILE A 6 -8.78 -16.81 -10.90
CA ILE A 6 -7.89 -16.43 -9.80
C ILE A 6 -7.23 -15.13 -10.24
N LEU A 7 -7.43 -14.06 -9.46
CA LEU A 7 -6.81 -12.77 -9.73
C LEU A 7 -5.28 -12.91 -9.69
N SER A 8 -4.61 -12.29 -10.65
CA SER A 8 -3.17 -12.16 -10.64
C SER A 8 -2.73 -11.28 -9.48
N LYS A 9 -1.46 -11.39 -9.07
CA LYS A 9 -0.91 -10.52 -8.01
C LYS A 9 -0.99 -9.04 -8.41
N GLU A 10 -0.87 -8.74 -9.69
CA GLU A 10 -0.91 -7.39 -10.24
C GLU A 10 -2.32 -6.80 -10.16
N GLU A 11 -3.33 -7.58 -10.56
CA GLU A 11 -4.74 -7.20 -10.42
C GLU A 11 -5.06 -6.95 -8.93
N MET A 12 -4.55 -7.80 -8.02
CA MET A 12 -4.70 -7.60 -6.57
C MET A 12 -4.03 -6.30 -6.05
N TYR A 13 -2.93 -5.85 -6.65
CA TYR A 13 -2.27 -4.61 -6.22
C TYR A 13 -3.02 -3.36 -6.68
N GLN A 14 -3.71 -3.42 -7.82
CA GLN A 14 -4.49 -2.31 -8.36
C GLN A 14 -5.80 -2.15 -7.60
N ASP A 15 -6.55 -3.24 -7.48
CA ASP A 15 -7.89 -3.27 -6.88
C ASP A 15 -7.90 -2.93 -5.39
N ASN A 16 -6.74 -2.99 -4.72
CA ASN A 16 -6.65 -2.70 -3.30
C ASN A 16 -6.35 -1.24 -2.97
N ILE A 17 -5.98 -0.42 -3.95
CA ILE A 17 -5.71 1.00 -3.77
C ILE A 17 -7.04 1.74 -3.80
N ILE A 18 -7.34 2.44 -2.71
CA ILE A 18 -8.55 3.26 -2.60
C ILE A 18 -8.26 4.76 -2.68
N GLY A 19 -7.03 5.19 -2.46
CA GLY A 19 -6.64 6.60 -2.54
C GLY A 19 -5.13 6.77 -2.69
N VAL A 20 -4.74 7.92 -3.25
CA VAL A 20 -3.34 8.30 -3.44
C VAL A 20 -3.13 9.72 -2.90
N LYS A 21 -2.07 9.92 -2.12
CA LYS A 21 -1.65 11.26 -1.68
C LYS A 21 -0.16 11.45 -1.87
N TYR A 22 0.23 12.70 -2.11
CA TYR A 22 1.64 13.08 -2.14
C TYR A 22 2.03 13.64 -0.78
N VAL A 23 3.09 13.08 -0.20
CA VAL A 23 3.68 13.55 1.05
C VAL A 23 5.06 14.09 0.76
N ASN A 24 5.26 15.36 1.12
CA ASN A 24 6.58 15.97 1.10
C ASN A 24 7.38 15.44 2.29
N GLY A 25 8.61 15.01 2.04
CA GLY A 25 9.53 14.61 3.09
C GLY A 25 10.93 15.10 2.78
N THR A 26 11.78 15.16 3.78
CA THR A 26 13.19 15.54 3.63
C THR A 26 14.06 14.29 3.67
N ARG A 27 15.05 14.21 2.77
CA ARG A 27 16.10 13.19 2.85
C ARG A 27 17.45 13.87 2.96
N LYS A 28 18.24 13.41 3.92
CA LYS A 28 19.64 13.79 4.08
C LYS A 28 20.49 12.91 3.17
N TYR A 29 21.39 13.53 2.43
CA TYR A 29 22.41 12.89 1.63
C TYR A 29 23.76 13.27 2.23
N GLU A 30 24.64 12.29 2.38
CA GLU A 30 26.03 12.56 2.75
C GLU A 30 26.72 13.27 1.58
N SER A 31 27.33 14.42 1.88
CA SER A 31 28.17 15.16 0.95
C SER A 31 29.52 14.46 0.84
N CYS A 32 29.90 13.98 -0.34
CA CYS A 32 31.23 13.38 -0.57
C CYS A 32 32.36 14.42 -0.70
N GLY A 33 32.19 15.65 -0.17
CA GLY A 33 33.10 16.78 -0.43
C GLY A 33 33.71 17.47 0.80
N GLY A 34 33.48 16.96 2.02
CA GLY A 34 34.02 17.57 3.24
C GLY A 34 35.52 17.31 3.42
N LEU A 35 36.27 18.32 3.85
CA LEU A 35 37.60 18.14 4.46
C LEU A 35 37.51 17.08 5.56
N ALA A 36 38.56 16.24 5.67
CA ALA A 36 38.61 15.11 6.60
C ALA A 36 38.11 15.48 8.00
N GLY A 37 36.94 14.95 8.39
CA GLY A 37 36.35 15.14 9.72
C GLY A 37 35.04 15.94 9.79
N VAL A 38 34.57 16.57 8.70
CA VAL A 38 33.28 17.31 8.68
C VAL A 38 32.26 16.57 7.81
N GLN A 39 31.27 15.93 8.44
CA GLN A 39 30.12 15.35 7.75
C GLN A 39 29.10 16.42 7.40
N ASP A 40 29.21 16.96 6.19
CA ASP A 40 28.17 17.83 5.64
C ASP A 40 27.00 16.98 5.11
N TYR A 41 25.80 17.28 5.58
CA TYR A 41 24.56 16.65 5.10
C TYR A 41 23.80 17.61 4.20
N ILE A 42 23.61 17.25 2.93
CA ILE A 42 22.73 17.97 2.02
C ILE A 42 21.30 17.48 2.24
N THR A 43 20.43 18.35 2.72
CA THR A 43 19.00 18.03 2.87
C THR A 43 18.26 18.41 1.59
N LYS A 44 17.61 17.44 0.93
CA LYS A 44 16.73 17.70 -0.23
C LYS A 44 15.30 17.34 0.10
N GLU A 45 14.37 18.13 -0.41
CA GLU A 45 12.95 17.82 -0.40
C GLU A 45 12.62 16.75 -1.45
N ILE A 46 11.84 15.74 -1.04
CA ILE A 46 11.40 14.64 -1.89
C ILE A 46 9.89 14.53 -1.76
N LYS A 47 9.21 14.49 -2.90
CA LYS A 47 7.78 14.14 -2.97
C LYS A 47 7.66 12.62 -3.00
N ARG A 48 7.02 12.02 -1.98
CA ARG A 48 6.74 10.58 -1.91
C ARG A 48 5.27 10.32 -2.12
N ILE A 49 4.97 9.24 -2.83
CA ILE A 49 3.60 8.78 -3.01
C ILE A 49 3.24 7.88 -1.82
N GLN A 50 2.14 8.19 -1.17
CA GLN A 50 1.48 7.35 -0.19
C GLN A 50 0.19 6.80 -0.79
N TYR A 51 -0.02 5.50 -0.64
CA TYR A 51 -1.22 4.80 -1.08
C TYR A 51 -2.06 4.45 0.14
N LEU A 52 -3.34 4.82 0.11
CA LEU A 52 -4.33 4.26 1.01
C LEU A 52 -4.86 2.98 0.39
N LYS A 53 -4.68 1.86 1.08
CA LYS A 53 -5.00 0.53 0.59
C LYS A 53 -5.90 -0.22 1.55
N ILE A 54 -6.61 -1.23 1.06
CA ILE A 54 -7.35 -2.19 1.88
C ILE A 54 -6.64 -3.55 1.85
N CYS A 55 -6.55 -4.19 3.01
CA CYS A 55 -5.91 -5.50 3.11
C CYS A 55 -6.83 -6.61 2.57
N TRP A 56 -6.34 -7.39 1.62
CA TRP A 56 -7.07 -8.53 1.06
C TRP A 56 -7.41 -9.64 2.08
N ASN A 57 -6.71 -9.71 3.23
CA ASN A 57 -6.98 -10.72 4.24
C ASN A 57 -8.02 -10.28 5.26
N CYS A 58 -7.86 -9.09 5.84
CA CYS A 58 -8.67 -8.62 6.97
C CYS A 58 -9.62 -7.47 6.63
N GLY A 59 -9.49 -6.85 5.46
CA GLY A 59 -10.31 -5.71 5.03
C GLY A 59 -9.99 -4.38 5.73
N SER A 60 -8.94 -4.34 6.55
CA SER A 60 -8.57 -3.11 7.24
C SER A 60 -7.90 -2.13 6.26
N PRO A 61 -8.23 -0.83 6.33
CA PRO A 61 -7.51 0.20 5.61
C PRO A 61 -6.10 0.37 6.21
N TYR A 62 -5.11 0.62 5.36
CA TYR A 62 -3.74 0.87 5.77
C TYR A 62 -3.02 1.78 4.77
N GLU A 63 -2.05 2.55 5.24
CA GLU A 63 -1.19 3.36 4.39
C GLU A 63 0.08 2.59 4.01
N SER A 64 0.55 2.78 2.78
CA SER A 64 1.79 2.16 2.29
C SER A 64 2.44 3.07 1.27
N ASN A 65 3.78 3.15 1.31
CA ASN A 65 4.56 3.78 0.24
C ASN A 65 4.81 2.81 -0.94
N ARG A 66 4.46 1.53 -0.77
CA ARG A 66 4.70 0.47 -1.75
C ARG A 66 3.44 0.18 -2.54
N TYR A 67 3.54 0.27 -3.87
CA TYR A 67 2.49 -0.12 -4.81
C TYR A 67 2.20 -1.62 -4.75
N ASN A 68 3.25 -2.45 -4.70
CA ASN A 68 3.18 -3.92 -4.71
C ASN A 68 2.82 -4.56 -3.36
N SER A 69 1.96 -3.90 -2.58
CA SER A 69 1.46 -4.43 -1.29
C SER A 69 -0.05 -4.71 -1.38
N PHE A 70 -0.44 -5.93 -0.98
CA PHE A 70 -1.82 -6.39 -0.87
C PHE A 70 -2.28 -6.65 0.59
N ALA A 71 -1.39 -6.46 1.58
CA ALA A 71 -1.67 -6.75 2.99
C ALA A 71 -1.15 -5.67 3.94
N CYS A 72 -1.89 -5.44 5.03
CA CYS A 72 -1.53 -4.47 6.08
C CYS A 72 -0.40 -4.94 7.00
N SER A 73 -0.17 -6.25 7.10
CA SER A 73 0.81 -6.85 8.01
C SER A 73 1.43 -8.12 7.44
N ASN A 74 2.60 -8.50 7.97
CA ASN A 74 3.27 -9.75 7.61
C ASN A 74 2.41 -10.98 7.86
N LYS A 75 1.66 -11.01 8.97
CA LYS A 75 0.71 -12.09 9.27
C LYS A 75 -0.39 -12.20 8.21
N CYS A 76 -0.97 -11.08 7.80
CA CYS A 76 -1.97 -11.06 6.72
C CYS A 76 -1.39 -11.49 5.38
N LYS A 77 -0.14 -11.08 5.09
CA LYS A 77 0.59 -11.51 3.89
C LYS A 77 0.80 -13.03 3.86
N GLN A 78 1.30 -13.62 4.95
CA GLN A 78 1.52 -15.06 5.05
C GLN A 78 0.21 -15.84 4.90
N ASN A 79 -0.86 -15.40 5.54
CA ASN A 79 -2.18 -16.03 5.41
C ASN A 79 -2.72 -16.00 3.97
N LEU A 80 -2.52 -14.90 3.24
CA LEU A 80 -2.90 -14.81 1.83
C LEU A 80 -2.06 -15.73 0.95
N ILE A 81 -0.75 -15.75 1.15
CA ILE A 81 0.15 -16.65 0.40
C ILE A 81 -0.23 -18.10 0.65
N HIS A 82 -0.50 -18.48 1.90
CA HIS A 82 -0.94 -19.83 2.26
C HIS A 82 -2.26 -20.22 1.56
N LYS A 83 -3.25 -19.32 1.55
CA LYS A 83 -4.52 -19.52 0.83
C LYS A 83 -4.27 -19.67 -0.68
N TYR A 84 -3.47 -18.78 -1.25
CA TYR A 84 -3.13 -18.78 -2.68
C TYR A 84 -2.44 -20.09 -3.10
N ASN A 85 -1.47 -20.57 -2.31
CA ASN A 85 -0.75 -21.83 -2.58
C ASN A 85 -1.66 -23.06 -2.46
N LYS A 86 -2.73 -22.98 -1.65
CA LYS A 86 -3.76 -24.03 -1.56
C LYS A 86 -4.84 -23.94 -2.66
N GLY A 87 -4.69 -23.03 -3.62
CA GLY A 87 -5.70 -22.76 -4.65
C GLY A 87 -6.98 -22.13 -4.10
N LEU A 88 -6.97 -21.67 -2.85
CA LEU A 88 -8.09 -20.96 -2.24
C LEU A 88 -8.08 -19.52 -2.75
N LYS A 89 -9.21 -19.08 -3.30
CA LYS A 89 -9.35 -17.73 -3.83
C LYS A 89 -9.08 -16.71 -2.73
N PRO A 90 -8.17 -15.73 -2.94
CA PRO A 90 -8.09 -14.59 -2.03
C PRO A 90 -9.47 -13.93 -1.97
N PRO A 91 -9.87 -13.39 -0.81
CA PRO A 91 -11.25 -12.97 -0.60
C PRO A 91 -11.71 -11.94 -1.64
N VAL A 92 -12.66 -12.34 -2.49
CA VAL A 92 -13.37 -11.48 -3.48
C VAL A 92 -14.24 -10.41 -2.78
N ARG A 93 -14.25 -10.37 -1.44
CA ARG A 93 -15.06 -9.45 -0.64
C ARG A 93 -14.51 -8.02 -0.57
N MET A 94 -13.53 -7.66 -1.40
CA MET A 94 -13.10 -6.28 -1.54
C MET A 94 -14.30 -5.40 -1.86
N GLU A 95 -15.10 -5.72 -2.89
CA GLU A 95 -16.33 -4.98 -3.25
C GLU A 95 -17.36 -4.84 -2.11
N LEU A 96 -17.49 -5.89 -1.27
CA LEU A 96 -18.37 -5.86 -0.10
C LEU A 96 -17.80 -5.00 1.04
N GLN A 97 -16.47 -4.95 1.17
CA GLN A 97 -15.75 -4.13 2.15
C GLN A 97 -15.56 -2.67 1.68
N THR A 98 -15.52 -2.45 0.37
CA THR A 98 -15.37 -1.16 -0.32
C THR A 98 -16.68 -0.51 -0.69
N LYS A 99 -17.86 -1.10 -0.38
CA LYS A 99 -19.17 -0.51 -0.68
C LYS A 99 -19.14 1.01 -0.43
N ALA A 100 -19.30 1.74 -1.53
CA ALA A 100 -18.79 3.08 -1.81
C ALA A 100 -18.97 4.15 -0.71
N LYS A 101 -19.96 4.01 0.17
CA LYS A 101 -20.25 4.94 1.27
C LYS A 101 -19.19 5.00 2.39
N LYS A 102 -18.26 4.04 2.47
CA LYS A 102 -17.16 4.06 3.44
C LYS A 102 -15.82 4.51 2.85
N ILE A 103 -15.60 4.41 1.53
CA ILE A 103 -14.33 4.83 0.92
C ILE A 103 -14.16 6.34 1.08
N GLU A 104 -15.18 7.14 0.78
CA GLU A 104 -15.12 8.60 0.97
C GLU A 104 -14.78 8.97 2.42
N LYS A 105 -15.46 8.35 3.40
CA LYS A 105 -15.15 8.56 4.83
C LYS A 105 -13.73 8.14 5.21
N LEU A 106 -13.20 7.09 4.59
CA LEU A 106 -11.82 6.65 4.82
C LEU A 106 -10.84 7.63 4.17
N LYS A 107 -11.12 8.09 2.96
CA LYS A 107 -10.32 9.11 2.28
C LYS A 107 -10.25 10.40 3.11
N ASP A 108 -11.41 10.90 3.54
CA ASP A 108 -11.52 12.08 4.41
C ASP A 108 -10.74 11.90 5.71
N LYS A 109 -10.91 10.75 6.39
CA LYS A 109 -10.23 10.45 7.66
C LYS A 109 -8.71 10.47 7.54
N PHE A 110 -8.17 10.03 6.39
CA PHE A 110 -6.73 9.90 6.18
C PHE A 110 -6.14 11.05 5.32
N GLY A 111 -6.96 12.03 4.93
CA GLY A 111 -6.55 13.19 4.12
C GLY A 111 -6.16 12.83 2.69
N TYR A 112 -6.85 11.87 2.08
CA TYR A 112 -6.69 11.48 0.68
C TYR A 112 -7.79 12.09 -0.18
N LEU A 113 -7.46 12.50 -1.41
CA LEU A 113 -8.43 12.89 -2.44
C LEU A 113 -9.08 11.64 -3.07
#